data_AF-A0A5K1A499-F1
#
_entry.id   AF-A0A5K1A499-F1
#
_cell.length_a   1.000
_cell.length_b   1.000
_cell.length_c   1.000
_cell.angle_alpha   90.00
_cell.angle_beta   90.00
_cell.angle_gamma   90.00
#
_symmetry.space_group_name_H-M   'P 1'
#
loop_
_entity.id
_entity.type
_entity.pdbx_description
1 polymer ?
#
loop_
_entity_poly.entity_id
_entity_poly.type
_entity_poly.pdbx_seq_one_letter_code
_entity_poly.pdbx_strand_id
1 'polypeptide(L)'
;MSEKGGGTVVNLHCPSSSKPSVLRFVALEGSRLDVGTIARCFGLDPSSVRFNGYYVSRGTDFISSLTWTSLLSFFSARGFPTGKETHDPLVVEGKPSKEAPPFD
;
A
#
# COMPACT_ATOMS: atom_id res chain seq x y z
N MET A 1 17.37 26.91 2.13
CA MET A 1 16.50 26.43 3.22
C MET A 1 15.67 25.30 2.63
N SER A 2 16.05 24.06 2.94
CA SER A 2 15.57 22.87 2.24
C SER A 2 14.24 22.42 2.83
N GLU A 3 13.13 22.98 2.34
CA GLU A 3 11.81 22.39 2.57
C GLU A 3 11.57 21.31 1.52
N LYS A 4 12.33 20.21 1.63
CA LYS A 4 11.95 18.96 0.96
C LYS A 4 10.84 18.36 1.82
N GLY A 5 9.58 18.63 1.47
CA GLY A 5 8.46 17.87 2.01
C GLY A 5 8.78 16.38 1.82
N GLY A 6 9.13 15.70 2.91
CA GLY A 6 9.75 14.38 2.91
C GLY A 6 8.74 13.30 2.57
N GLY A 7 8.31 13.23 1.32
CA GLY A 7 7.43 12.18 0.81
C GLY A 7 8.14 11.39 -0.28
N THR A 8 8.16 10.07 -0.18
CA THR A 8 8.56 9.20 -1.30
C THR A 8 7.32 8.72 -2.04
N VAL A 9 7.36 8.72 -3.37
CA VAL A 9 6.30 8.12 -4.17
C VAL A 9 6.53 6.61 -4.18
N VAL A 10 5.48 5.85 -3.88
CA VAL A 10 5.45 4.38 -3.87
C VAL A 10 4.45 3.94 -4.94
N ASN A 11 4.96 3.22 -5.94
CA ASN A 11 4.13 2.57 -6.94
C ASN A 11 3.62 1.25 -6.37
N LEU A 12 2.30 1.12 -6.28
CA LEU A 12 1.59 -0.08 -5.83
C LEU A 12 1.02 -0.78 -7.05
N HIS A 13 1.19 -2.09 -7.15
CA HIS A 13 0.62 -2.90 -8.22
C HIS A 13 -0.25 -4.01 -7.66
N CYS A 14 -1.50 -4.10 -8.11
CA CYS A 14 -2.40 -5.19 -7.73
C CYS A 14 -2.74 -6.06 -8.94
N PRO A 15 -2.17 -7.28 -9.05
CA PRO A 15 -2.45 -8.19 -10.15
C PRO A 15 -3.86 -8.79 -10.09
N SER A 16 -4.48 -8.83 -8.90
CA SER A 16 -5.82 -9.42 -8.69
C SER A 16 -6.97 -8.41 -8.74
N SER A 17 -6.69 -7.11 -8.91
CA SER A 17 -7.73 -6.07 -8.95
C SER A 17 -8.38 -5.94 -10.33
N SER A 18 -9.66 -5.59 -10.36
CA SER A 18 -10.41 -5.43 -11.62
C SER A 18 -10.13 -4.13 -12.37
N LYS A 19 -9.63 -3.08 -11.68
CA LYS A 19 -9.03 -1.81 -12.16
C LYS A 19 -9.05 -0.77 -11.02
N PRO A 20 -8.08 0.16 -10.95
CA PRO A 20 -6.80 0.21 -11.68
C PRO A 20 -5.77 -0.76 -11.09
N SER A 21 -4.94 -1.37 -11.95
CA SER A 21 -3.93 -2.35 -11.53
C SER A 21 -2.65 -1.73 -10.97
N VAL A 22 -2.43 -0.42 -11.15
CA VAL A 22 -1.28 0.31 -10.61
C VAL A 22 -1.74 1.64 -10.01
N LEU A 23 -1.28 1.95 -8.81
CA LEU A 23 -1.56 3.19 -8.09
C LEU A 23 -0.26 3.82 -7.60
N ARG A 24 -0.19 5.15 -7.63
CA ARG A 24 0.90 5.90 -7.00
C ARG A 24 0.43 6.46 -5.67
N PHE A 25 1.09 6.03 -4.60
CA PHE A 25 0.86 6.53 -3.26
C PHE A 25 2.01 7.43 -2.84
N VAL A 26 1.70 8.53 -2.15
CA VAL A 26 2.71 9.41 -1.56
C VAL A 26 2.92 8.99 -0.12
N ALA A 27 4.03 8.31 0.15
CA ALA A 27 4.45 7.92 1.48
C ALA A 27 5.20 9.07 2.14
N LEU A 28 4.49 9.86 2.95
CA LEU A 28 5.07 10.89 3.79
C LEU A 28 5.91 10.27 4.91
N GLU A 29 7.02 10.92 5.26
CA GLU A 29 7.88 10.51 6.37
C GLU A 29 7.08 10.52 7.68
N GLY A 30 7.09 9.39 8.39
CA GLY A 30 6.32 9.22 9.62
C GLY A 30 4.82 8.93 9.42
N SER A 31 4.29 8.92 8.19
CA SER A 31 2.90 8.52 7.97
C SER A 31 2.73 7.00 8.14
N ARG A 32 1.64 6.64 8.83
CA ARG A 32 1.24 5.26 9.00
C ARG A 32 0.72 4.69 7.69
N LEU A 33 0.91 3.38 7.52
CA LEU A 33 0.39 2.69 6.36
C LEU A 33 -1.13 2.54 6.48
N ASP A 34 -1.87 3.32 5.70
CA ASP A 34 -3.33 3.27 5.63
C ASP A 34 -3.78 2.15 4.67
N VAL A 35 -3.87 0.93 5.20
CA VAL A 35 -4.24 -0.25 4.40
C VAL A 35 -5.70 -0.13 3.92
N GLY A 36 -6.57 0.49 4.72
CA GLY A 36 -7.97 0.73 4.39
C GLY A 36 -8.16 1.50 3.08
N THR A 37 -7.48 2.64 2.94
CA THR A 37 -7.56 3.47 1.73
C THR A 37 -6.98 2.76 0.52
N ILE A 38 -5.83 2.10 0.67
CA ILE A 38 -5.21 1.32 -0.41
C ILE A 38 -6.15 0.21 -0.88
N ALA A 39 -6.74 -0.53 0.06
CA ALA A 39 -7.69 -1.60 -0.23
C ALA A 39 -8.88 -1.07 -1.02
N ARG A 40 -9.50 0.03 -0.57
CA ARG A 40 -10.63 0.65 -1.26
C ARG A 40 -10.28 1.10 -2.68
N CYS A 41 -9.11 1.70 -2.91
CA CYS A 41 -8.72 2.10 -4.26
C CYS A 41 -8.56 0.92 -5.21
N PHE A 42 -8.17 -0.26 -4.72
CA PHE A 42 -8.08 -1.49 -5.51
C PHE A 42 -9.37 -2.33 -5.52
N GLY A 43 -10.40 -1.95 -4.75
CA GLY A 43 -11.61 -2.75 -4.55
C GLY A 43 -11.33 -4.08 -3.83
N LEU A 44 -10.40 -4.06 -2.87
CA LEU A 44 -10.02 -5.21 -2.05
C LEU A 44 -10.59 -5.07 -0.63
N ASP A 45 -10.80 -6.22 0.02
CA ASP A 45 -11.13 -6.25 1.44
C ASP A 45 -9.89 -5.87 2.28
N PRO A 46 -9.95 -4.80 3.10
CA PRO A 46 -8.80 -4.31 3.86
C PRO A 46 -8.29 -5.33 4.90
N SER A 47 -9.12 -6.29 5.31
CA SER A 47 -8.79 -7.41 6.20
C SER A 47 -8.03 -8.54 5.49
N SER A 48 -7.97 -8.52 4.17
CA SER A 48 -7.27 -9.51 3.36
C SER A 48 -6.03 -8.98 2.66
N VAL A 49 -5.80 -7.66 2.68
CA VAL A 49 -4.68 -7.01 1.99
C VAL A 49 -3.31 -7.46 2.53
N ARG A 50 -2.39 -7.70 1.60
CA ARG A 50 -1.01 -8.10 1.79
C ARG A 50 -0.10 -7.27 0.89
N PHE A 51 1.10 -6.99 1.38
CA PHE A 51 2.16 -6.25 0.69
C PHE A 51 3.30 -7.23 0.40
N ASN A 52 3.64 -7.45 -0.88
CA ASN A 52 4.58 -8.48 -1.33
C ASN A 52 4.28 -9.88 -0.74
N GLY A 53 3.00 -10.22 -0.60
CA GLY A 53 2.56 -11.47 0.05
C GLY A 53 2.58 -11.47 1.58
N TYR A 54 3.07 -10.42 2.23
CA TYR A 54 3.10 -10.30 3.70
C TYR A 54 1.85 -9.61 4.23
N TYR A 55 1.25 -10.19 5.27
CA TYR A 55 0.25 -9.49 6.06
C TYR A 55 0.90 -8.41 6.90
N VAL A 56 0.37 -7.21 6.79
CA VAL A 56 0.73 -6.13 7.69
C VAL A 56 -0.20 -6.16 8.90
N SER A 57 0.37 -6.03 10.11
CA SER A 57 -0.45 -5.88 11.31
C SER A 57 -1.27 -4.59 11.23
N ARG A 58 -2.58 -4.74 11.39
CA ARG A 58 -3.58 -3.67 11.28
C ARG A 58 -4.13 -3.40 12.68
N GLY A 59 -4.10 -2.14 13.11
CA GLY A 59 -4.80 -1.70 14.31
C GLY A 59 -6.29 -1.47 14.04
N THR A 60 -6.95 -0.81 14.98
CA THR A 60 -8.28 -0.23 14.77
C THR A 60 -8.24 0.67 13.53
N ASP A 61 -9.29 0.65 12.70
CA ASP A 61 -9.43 1.42 11.45
C ASP A 61 -8.58 0.96 10.24
N PHE A 62 -8.03 -0.26 10.28
CA PHE A 62 -7.17 -0.80 9.19
C PHE A 62 -5.89 0.01 8.94
N ILE A 63 -5.51 0.88 9.88
CA ILE A 63 -4.24 1.61 9.85
C ILE A 63 -3.18 0.72 10.50
N SER A 64 -2.06 0.52 9.81
CA SER A 64 -0.96 -0.21 10.40
C SER A 64 -0.27 0.59 11.50
N SER A 65 0.22 -0.11 12.52
CA SER A 65 1.17 0.44 13.48
C SER A 65 2.53 0.76 12.86
N LEU A 66 2.81 0.25 11.65
CA LEU A 66 4.05 0.49 10.92
C LEU A 66 3.93 1.73 10.04
N THR A 67 5.06 2.43 9.87
CA THR A 67 5.18 3.51 8.89
C THR A 67 5.53 2.95 7.52
N TRP A 68 5.27 3.72 6.47
CA TRP A 68 5.76 3.40 5.13
C TRP A 68 7.28 3.18 5.12
N THR A 69 8.05 4.06 5.76
CA THR A 69 9.52 3.94 5.81
C THR A 69 9.98 2.61 6.41
N SER A 70 9.38 2.16 7.52
CA SER A 70 9.71 0.87 8.13
C SER A 70 9.33 -0.30 7.24
N LEU A 71 8.16 -0.25 6.59
CA LEU A 71 7.71 -1.29 5.66
C LEU A 71 8.66 -1.40 4.45
N LEU A 72 9.00 -0.27 3.83
CA LEU A 72 9.90 -0.21 2.68
C LEU A 72 11.32 -0.67 3.04
N SER A 73 11.83 -0.26 4.21
CA SER A 73 13.14 -0.70 4.70
C SER A 73 13.15 -2.21 4.96
N PHE A 74 12.08 -2.77 5.51
CA PHE A 74 11.93 -4.22 5.71
C PHE A 74 11.95 -4.99 4.39
N PHE A 75 11.23 -4.52 3.38
CA PHE A 75 11.25 -5.15 2.05
C PHE A 75 12.61 -5.01 1.37
N SER A 76 13.20 -3.81 1.40
CA SER A 76 14.53 -3.56 0.84
C SER A 76 15.59 -4.48 1.46
N ALA A 77 15.58 -4.64 2.79
CA ALA A 77 16.53 -5.52 3.49
C ALA A 77 16.39 -7.00 3.11
N ARG A 78 15.22 -7.40 2.61
CA ARG A 78 14.94 -8.77 2.14
C ARG A 78 15.03 -8.92 0.61
N GLY A 79 15.31 -7.84 -0.12
CA GLY A 79 15.33 -7.85 -1.59
C GLY A 79 13.94 -7.93 -2.23
N PHE A 80 12.88 -7.50 -1.53
CA PHE A 80 11.53 -7.41 -2.07
C PHE A 80 11.25 -6.05 -2.72
N PRO A 81 10.23 -5.98 -3.60
CA PRO A 81 9.86 -4.76 -4.26
C PRO A 81 9.43 -3.66 -3.29
N THR A 82 9.97 -2.46 -3.46
CA THR A 82 9.64 -1.33 -2.58
C THR A 82 8.72 -0.31 -3.23
N GLY A 83 8.44 -0.42 -4.52
CA GLY A 83 7.62 0.57 -5.24
C GLY A 83 8.32 1.91 -5.44
N LYS A 84 9.57 2.05 -5.01
CA LYS A 84 10.36 3.27 -5.20
C LYS A 84 10.60 3.55 -6.68
N GLU A 85 10.73 2.50 -7.48
CA GLU A 85 10.87 2.59 -8.93
C GLU A 85 9.66 2.01 -9.66
N THR A 86 9.38 2.55 -10.85
CA THR A 86 8.22 2.13 -11.65
C THR A 86 8.33 0.69 -12.14
N HIS A 87 9.55 0.17 -12.29
CA HIS A 87 9.82 -1.21 -12.73
C HIS A 87 9.79 -2.23 -11.59
N ASP A 88 9.77 -1.76 -10.33
CA ASP A 88 9.75 -2.58 -9.12
C ASP A 88 8.58 -2.13 -8.22
N PRO A 89 7.33 -2.22 -8.70
CA PRO A 89 6.18 -1.78 -7.93
C PRO A 89 5.97 -2.70 -6.73
N LEU A 90 5.59 -2.12 -5.59
CA LEU A 90 5.20 -2.88 -4.42
C LEU A 90 3.91 -3.62 -4.73
N VAL A 91 3.93 -4.94 -4.59
CA VAL A 91 2.79 -5.78 -4.96
C VAL A 91 1.76 -5.77 -3.83
N VAL A 92 0.52 -5.44 -4.17
CA VAL A 92 -0.61 -5.45 -3.24
C VAL A 92 -1.57 -6.54 -3.66
N GLU A 93 -1.82 -7.49 -2.76
CA GLU A 93 -2.73 -8.61 -3.01
C GLU A 93 -3.81 -8.64 -1.95
N GLY A 94 -5.00 -9.09 -2.32
CA GLY A 94 -6.11 -9.20 -1.40
C GLY A 94 -7.27 -9.96 -2.03
N LYS A 95 -8.24 -10.32 -1.20
CA LYS A 95 -9.53 -10.77 -1.68
C LYS A 95 -10.32 -9.57 -2.19
N PRO A 96 -11.07 -9.71 -3.29
CA PRO A 96 -11.96 -8.65 -3.74
C PRO A 96 -12.97 -8.32 -2.63
N SER A 97 -13.20 -7.04 -2.37
CA SER A 97 -14.26 -6.62 -1.47
C SER A 97 -15.60 -6.99 -2.09
N LYS A 98 -16.45 -7.68 -1.33
CA LYS A 98 -17.83 -7.99 -1.75
C LYS A 98 -18.75 -6.78 -1.63
N GLU A 99 -18.29 -5.72 -0.96
CA GLU A 99 -18.94 -4.42 -0.99
C GLU A 99 -18.83 -3.86 -2.42
N ALA A 100 -19.99 -3.80 -3.09
CA ALA A 100 -20.16 -3.00 -4.30
C ALA A 100 -19.62 -1.60 -4.03
N PRO A 101 -19.00 -0.93 -5.02
CA PRO A 101 -18.59 0.45 -4.83
C PRO A 101 -19.83 1.26 -4.40
N PRO A 102 -19.73 2.12 -3.36
CA PRO A 102 -20.82 3.00 -2.99
C PRO A 102 -20.97 4.04 -4.10
N PHE A 103 -21.75 3.70 -5.11
CA PHE A 103 -22.31 4.65 -6.05
C PHE A 103 -23.82 4.50 -5.96
N ASP A 104 -24.42 5.41 -5.20
CA ASP A 104 -25.79 5.88 -5.39
C ASP A 104 -25.75 6.98 -6.45
#